data_AF-X1U8F6-F1
#
_entry.id   AF-X1U8F6-F1
#
_cell.length_a   1.000
_cell.length_b   1.000
_cell.length_c   1.000
_cell.angle_alpha   90.00
_cell.angle_beta   90.00
_cell.angle_gamma   90.00
#
_symmetry.space_group_name_H-M   'P 1'
#
loop_
_entity.id
_entity.type
_entity.pdbx_description
1 polymer ?
#
loop_
_entity_poly.entity_id
_entity_poly.type
_entity_poly.pdbx_seq_one_letter_code
_entity_poly.pdbx_strand_id
1 'polypeptide(L)'
;DEKDRLIEIALNTPEALRRLEEESHYKASVGWAAINWLKNGMAICGFDYECVDKGIPATVPESAEFYSQVEIYIGEPAYYPKYLLRVAINPDTGEVAHVQQHGLKKLPTAPGYTK
;
A
#
# COMPACT_ATOMS: atom_id res chain seq x y z
N ASP A 1 4.04 12.65 13.31
CA ASP A 1 2.90 13.03 12.45
C ASP A 1 1.91 11.88 12.29
N GLU A 2 0.68 12.16 11.83
CA GLU A 2 -0.33 11.12 11.51
C GLU A 2 0.23 10.09 10.51
N LYS A 3 0.93 10.57 9.47
CA LYS A 3 1.60 9.71 8.47
C LYS A 3 2.61 8.76 9.12
N ASP A 4 3.40 9.22 10.10
CA ASP A 4 4.37 8.37 10.80
C ASP A 4 3.67 7.27 11.62
N ARG A 5 2.58 7.63 12.32
CA ARG A 5 1.79 6.67 13.11
C ARG A 5 1.19 5.58 12.21
N LEU A 6 0.68 5.95 11.04
CA LEU A 6 0.14 4.99 10.06
C LEU A 6 1.24 4.05 9.56
N ILE A 7 2.42 4.59 9.24
CA ILE A 7 3.58 3.79 8.83
C ILE A 7 4.00 2.82 9.94
N GLU A 8 4.04 3.28 11.20
CA GLU A 8 4.36 2.43 12.35
C GLU A 8 3.37 1.27 12.50
N ILE A 9 2.06 1.53 12.42
CA ILE A 9 1.02 0.49 12.44
C ILE A 9 1.26 -0.53 11.32
N ALA A 10 1.50 -0.03 10.10
CA ALA A 10 1.70 -0.89 8.93
C ALA A 10 2.97 -1.76 9.03
N LEU A 11 4.07 -1.22 9.55
CA LEU A 11 5.32 -1.96 9.75
C LEU A 11 5.22 -3.04 10.83
N ASN A 12 4.27 -2.91 11.76
CA ASN A 12 4.00 -3.89 12.80
C ASN A 12 3.01 -4.99 12.37
N THR A 13 2.57 -5.02 11.12
CA THR A 13 1.77 -6.13 10.59
C THR A 13 2.62 -7.40 10.48
N PRO A 14 2.05 -8.60 10.72
CA PRO A 14 2.78 -9.86 10.60
C PRO A 14 3.45 -10.06 9.24
N GLU A 15 2.80 -9.60 8.16
CA GLU A 15 3.32 -9.66 6.80
C GLU A 15 4.55 -8.77 6.61
N ALA A 16 4.52 -7.55 7.16
CA ALA A 16 5.65 -6.63 7.10
C ALA A 16 6.83 -7.15 7.91
N LEU A 17 6.59 -7.57 9.16
CA LEU A 17 7.63 -8.11 10.04
C LEU A 17 8.35 -9.29 9.38
N ARG A 18 7.61 -10.26 8.83
CA ARG A 18 8.18 -11.41 8.11
C ARG A 18 9.08 -10.99 6.95
N ARG A 19 8.72 -9.95 6.20
CA ARG A 19 9.50 -9.50 5.03
C ARG A 19 10.71 -8.66 5.41
N LEU A 20 10.62 -7.90 6.51
CA LEU A 20 11.72 -7.10 7.04
C LEU A 20 12.79 -7.96 7.73
N GLU A 21 12.46 -9.18 8.15
CA GLU A 21 13.45 -10.18 8.56
C GLU A 21 14.30 -10.69 7.37
N GLU A 22 13.69 -10.79 6.17
CA GLU A 22 14.33 -11.29 4.95
C GLU A 22 15.11 -10.19 4.20
N GLU A 23 14.66 -8.93 4.28
CA GLU A 23 15.18 -7.81 3.50
C GLU A 23 15.52 -6.62 4.41
N SER A 24 16.71 -6.07 4.26
CA SER A 24 17.23 -5.00 5.13
C SER A 24 16.71 -3.59 4.81
N HIS A 25 16.02 -3.41 3.69
CA HIS A 25 15.59 -2.11 3.20
C HIS A 25 14.13 -2.08 2.81
N TYR A 26 13.46 -0.99 3.19
CA TYR A 26 12.12 -0.66 2.73
C TYR A 26 11.96 0.83 2.50
N LYS A 27 10.92 1.19 1.75
CA LYS A 27 10.38 2.55 1.64
C LYS A 27 8.88 2.51 1.86
N ALA A 28 8.36 3.45 2.64
CA ALA A 28 6.93 3.57 2.89
C ALA A 28 6.37 4.87 2.28
N SER A 29 5.11 4.83 1.86
CA SER A 29 4.31 6.00 1.47
C SER A 29 2.87 5.84 1.95
N VAL A 30 2.22 6.95 2.27
CA VAL A 30 0.84 6.99 2.76
C VAL A 30 -0.07 7.55 1.66
N GLY A 31 -1.27 7.00 1.54
CA GLY A 31 -2.31 7.39 0.60
C GLY A 31 -3.69 7.00 1.14
N TRP A 32 -4.67 6.91 0.26
CA TRP A 32 -6.01 6.41 0.56
C TRP A 32 -6.34 5.17 -0.26
N ALA A 33 -7.15 4.28 0.29
CA ALA A 33 -7.76 3.16 -0.40
C ALA A 33 -9.28 3.30 -0.34
N ALA A 34 -9.94 3.22 -1.50
CA ALA A 34 -11.35 2.86 -1.55
C ALA A 34 -11.46 1.36 -1.76
N ILE A 35 -12.15 0.70 -0.84
CA ILE A 35 -12.35 -0.75 -0.86
C ILE A 35 -13.84 -1.04 -1.06
N ASN A 36 -14.17 -1.69 -2.17
CA ASN A 36 -15.51 -2.20 -2.41
C ASN A 36 -15.54 -3.71 -2.12
N TRP A 37 -16.23 -4.07 -1.04
CA TRP A 37 -16.40 -5.46 -0.58
C TRP A 37 -17.49 -6.14 -1.41
N LEU A 38 -17.07 -7.01 -2.33
CA LEU A 38 -17.97 -7.73 -3.23
C LEU A 38 -18.31 -9.11 -2.65
N LYS A 39 -19.46 -9.68 -3.05
CA LYS A 39 -19.91 -11.00 -2.58
C LYS A 39 -18.85 -12.12 -2.73
N ASN A 40 -18.03 -12.06 -3.79
CA ASN A 40 -17.02 -13.07 -4.12
C ASN A 40 -15.61 -12.48 -4.25
N GLY A 41 -15.33 -11.36 -3.60
CA GLY A 41 -14.00 -10.74 -3.69
C GLY A 41 -14.00 -9.30 -3.25
N MET A 42 -13.02 -8.56 -3.76
CA MET A 42 -12.80 -7.18 -3.36
C MET A 42 -12.18 -6.41 -4.53
N ALA A 43 -12.63 -5.18 -4.73
CA ALA A 43 -11.97 -4.23 -5.61
C ALA A 43 -11.33 -3.12 -4.75
N ILE A 44 -10.05 -2.85 -4.97
CA ILE A 44 -9.31 -1.78 -4.29
C ILE A 44 -8.86 -0.76 -5.33
N CYS A 45 -9.11 0.52 -5.03
CA CYS A 45 -8.53 1.64 -5.77
C CYS A 45 -7.70 2.50 -4.82
N GLY A 46 -6.44 2.77 -5.19
CA GLY A 46 -5.53 3.61 -4.42
C GLY A 46 -5.53 5.05 -4.92
N PHE A 47 -5.36 5.99 -4.00
CA PHE A 47 -5.30 7.43 -4.28
C PHE A 47 -4.18 8.09 -3.49
N ASP A 48 -3.67 9.21 -4.02
CA ASP A 48 -2.71 10.06 -3.32
C ASP A 48 -3.32 10.58 -2.00
N TYR A 49 -2.50 10.76 -0.97
CA TYR A 49 -2.99 11.16 0.35
C TYR A 49 -3.73 12.50 0.32
N GLU A 50 -3.31 13.41 -0.55
CA GLU A 50 -3.88 14.75 -0.72
C GLU A 50 -5.19 14.75 -1.56
N CYS A 51 -5.71 13.58 -1.97
CA CYS A 51 -6.94 13.51 -2.74
C CYS A 51 -8.19 13.85 -1.92
N VAL A 52 -8.17 13.66 -0.60
CA VAL A 52 -9.32 13.93 0.27
C VAL A 52 -9.73 15.40 0.29
N ASP A 53 -8.80 16.33 0.07
CA ASP A 53 -9.09 17.76 -0.06
C ASP A 53 -9.87 18.09 -1.36
N LYS A 54 -9.77 17.22 -2.37
CA LYS A 54 -10.39 17.38 -3.69
C LYS A 54 -11.71 16.61 -3.83
N GLY A 55 -12.08 15.83 -2.83
CA GLY A 55 -13.26 14.96 -2.83
C GLY A 55 -13.02 13.60 -3.48
N ILE A 56 -13.95 12.68 -3.22
CA ILE A 56 -13.92 11.29 -3.73
C ILE A 56 -14.12 11.28 -5.25
N PRO A 57 -13.26 10.60 -6.03
CA PRO A 57 -13.46 10.49 -7.47
C PRO A 57 -14.77 9.78 -7.83
N ALA A 58 -15.51 10.30 -8.80
CA ALA A 58 -16.82 9.79 -9.22
C ALA A 58 -16.82 8.33 -9.74
N THR A 59 -15.65 7.77 -10.02
CA THR A 59 -15.47 6.37 -10.42
C THR A 59 -15.50 5.39 -9.26
N VAL A 60 -15.45 5.88 -8.01
CA VAL A 60 -15.55 5.06 -6.81
C VAL A 60 -17.02 4.75 -6.52
N PRO A 61 -17.42 3.47 -6.43
CA PRO A 61 -18.79 3.10 -6.08
C PRO A 61 -19.20 3.65 -4.71
N GLU A 62 -20.48 4.04 -4.55
CA GLU A 62 -21.01 4.55 -3.28
C GLU A 62 -20.91 3.53 -2.12
N SER A 63 -20.90 2.23 -2.45
CA SER A 63 -20.73 1.16 -1.46
C SER A 63 -19.29 0.97 -1.00
N ALA A 64 -18.33 1.72 -1.55
CA ALA A 64 -16.92 1.60 -1.17
C ALA A 64 -16.64 2.32 0.15
N GLU A 65 -15.85 1.68 0.99
CA GLU A 65 -15.36 2.23 2.25
C GLU A 65 -13.97 2.85 2.05
N PHE A 66 -13.70 3.94 2.75
CA PHE A 66 -12.43 4.67 2.66
C PHE A 66 -11.52 4.38 3.83
N TYR A 67 -10.27 4.04 3.51
CA TYR A 67 -9.23 3.67 4.47
C TYR A 67 -7.97 4.47 4.19
N SER A 68 -7.22 4.83 5.23
CA SER A 68 -5.83 5.24 5.05
C SER A 68 -5.05 4.04 4.52
N GLN A 69 -4.19 4.24 3.53
CA GLN A 69 -3.38 3.19 2.95
C GLN A 69 -1.90 3.48 3.20
N VAL A 70 -1.15 2.48 3.63
CA VAL A 70 0.32 2.51 3.62
C VAL A 70 0.82 1.51 2.57
N GLU A 71 1.60 2.01 1.62
CA GLU A 71 2.36 1.18 0.69
C GLU A 71 3.79 1.01 1.21
N ILE A 72 4.21 -0.23 1.41
CA ILE A 72 5.56 -0.59 1.86
C ILE A 72 6.25 -1.36 0.75
N TYR A 73 7.26 -0.74 0.16
CA TYR A 73 8.11 -1.32 -0.87
C TYR A 73 9.32 -1.95 -0.19
N ILE A 74 9.46 -3.28 -0.27
CA ILE A 74 10.47 -4.04 0.48
C ILE A 74 11.45 -4.75 -0.48
N GLY A 75 12.75 -4.67 -0.18
CA GLY A 75 13.83 -5.34 -0.90
C GLY A 75 14.73 -4.42 -1.71
N GLU A 76 15.98 -4.85 -1.94
CA GLU A 76 16.97 -4.10 -2.71
C GLU A 76 16.98 -4.40 -4.22
N PRO A 77 17.34 -3.39 -5.06
CA PRO A 77 17.51 -1.97 -4.70
C PRO A 77 16.15 -1.29 -4.49
N ALA A 78 16.09 -0.19 -3.73
CA ALA A 78 14.83 0.51 -3.44
C ALA A 78 14.05 0.98 -4.70
N TYR A 79 14.73 1.10 -5.85
CA TYR A 79 14.12 1.42 -7.15
C TYR A 79 13.49 0.20 -7.85
N TYR A 80 13.85 -1.02 -7.42
CA TYR A 80 13.30 -2.30 -7.87
C TYR A 80 12.98 -3.19 -6.65
N PRO A 81 12.02 -2.78 -5.81
CA PRO A 81 11.61 -3.56 -4.64
C PRO A 81 11.12 -4.93 -5.08
N LYS A 82 11.37 -5.96 -4.26
CA LYS A 82 10.93 -7.33 -4.52
C LYS A 82 9.48 -7.54 -4.12
N TYR A 83 9.00 -6.78 -3.15
CA TYR A 83 7.66 -6.89 -2.61
C TYR A 83 6.99 -5.53 -2.46
N LEU A 84 5.69 -5.50 -2.67
CA LEU A 84 4.81 -4.40 -2.29
C LEU A 84 3.79 -4.93 -1.28
N LEU A 85 3.76 -4.33 -0.10
CA LEU A 85 2.67 -4.50 0.85
C LEU A 85 1.77 -3.27 0.80
N ARG A 86 0.47 -3.49 0.79
CA ARG A 86 -0.54 -2.46 0.97
C ARG A 86 -1.32 -2.77 2.22
N VAL A 87 -1.29 -1.85 3.17
CA VAL A 87 -1.99 -1.97 4.45
C VAL A 87 -3.07 -0.91 4.48
N ALA A 88 -4.34 -1.33 4.50
CA ALA A 88 -5.49 -0.46 4.70
C ALA A 88 -5.81 -0.38 6.19
N ILE A 89 -5.88 0.84 6.72
CA ILE A 89 -6.07 1.15 8.13
C ILE A 89 -7.32 2.02 8.25
N ASN A 90 -8.20 1.66 9.17
CA ASN A 90 -9.36 2.48 9.50
C ASN A 90 -8.86 3.79 10.14
N PRO A 91 -9.15 4.97 9.55
CA PRO A 91 -8.64 6.25 10.04
C PRO A 91 -9.19 6.62 11.42
N ASP A 92 -10.40 6.16 11.76
CA ASP A 92 -11.07 6.49 13.03
C ASP A 92 -10.56 5.62 14.18
N THR A 93 -10.30 4.34 13.93
CA THR A 93 -9.91 3.38 14.98
C THR A 93 -8.40 3.10 15.01
N GLY A 94 -7.70 3.31 13.89
CA GLY A 94 -6.31 2.89 13.71
C GLY A 94 -6.15 1.37 13.54
N GLU A 95 -7.23 0.62 13.36
CA GLU A 95 -7.19 -0.82 13.17
C GLU A 95 -6.87 -1.18 11.72
N VAL A 96 -6.09 -2.25 11.53
CA VAL A 96 -5.77 -2.78 10.21
C VAL A 96 -7.00 -3.50 9.64
N ALA A 97 -7.58 -2.95 8.59
CA ALA A 97 -8.76 -3.50 7.92
C ALA A 97 -8.37 -4.55 6.87
N HIS A 98 -7.24 -4.34 6.17
CA HIS A 98 -6.79 -5.27 5.13
C HIS A 98 -5.28 -5.19 4.90
N VAL A 99 -4.66 -6.33 4.60
CA VAL A 99 -3.27 -6.41 4.15
C VAL A 99 -3.20 -7.18 2.83
N GLN A 100 -2.57 -6.58 1.83
CA GLN A 100 -2.33 -7.20 0.53
C GLN A 100 -0.83 -7.23 0.25
N GLN A 101 -0.30 -8.38 -0.16
CA GLN A 101 1.10 -8.53 -0.54
C GLN A 101 1.23 -8.94 -2.01
N HIS A 102 2.07 -8.23 -2.76
CA HIS A 102 2.44 -8.55 -4.14
C HIS A 102 3.93 -8.86 -4.25
N GLY A 103 4.27 -9.93 -4.97
CA GLY A 103 5.63 -10.13 -5.44
C GLY A 103 5.86 -9.31 -6.71
N LEU A 104 6.85 -8.43 -6.69
CA LEU A 104 7.22 -7.60 -7.82
C LEU A 104 8.27 -8.34 -8.65
N LYS A 105 7.87 -8.78 -9.85
CA LYS A 105 8.81 -9.36 -10.80
C LYS A 105 9.68 -8.24 -11.37
N LYS A 106 11.00 -8.44 -11.38
CA LYS A 106 11.92 -7.62 -12.14
C LYS A 106 11.47 -7.66 -13.60
N LEU A 107 10.97 -6.54 -14.13
CA LEU A 107 10.72 -6.44 -15.57
C LEU A 107 12.04 -6.73 -16.28
N PRO A 108 12.05 -7.55 -17.35
CA PRO A 108 13.26 -7.73 -18.12
C PRO A 108 13.75 -6.35 -18.56
N THR A 109 14.95 -5.98 -18.13
CA THR A 109 15.63 -4.80 -18.66
C THR A 109 15.72 -5.00 -20.16
N ALA A 110 15.05 -4.14 -20.95
CA ALA A 110 15.22 -4.14 -22.39
C ALA A 110 16.73 -4.07 -22.68
N PRO A 111 17.30 -5.01 -23.45
CA PRO A 111 18.70 -4.93 -23.82
C PRO A 111 18.88 -3.69 -24.70
N GLY A 112 19.51 -2.64 -24.20
CA GLY A 112 19.86 -1.50 -25.06
C GLY A 112 20.04 -0.12 -24.43
N TYR A 113 19.80 0.08 -23.13
CA TYR A 113 20.08 1.38 -22.50
C TYR A 113 21.14 1.26 -21.41
N THR A 114 22.39 1.16 -21.83
CA THR A 114 23.54 1.70 -21.10
C THR A 114 23.77 3.12 -21.59
N LYS A 115 23.81 4.08 -20.67
CA LYS A 115 24.42 5.39 -20.93
C LYS A 115 25.93 5.26 -20.94
#